data_AF-A0A2V5TSJ3-F1
#
_entry.id   AF-A0A2V5TSJ3-F1
#
_cell.length_a   1.000
_cell.length_b   1.000
_cell.length_c   1.000
_cell.angle_alpha   90.00
_cell.angle_beta   90.00
_cell.angle_gamma   90.00
#
_symmetry.space_group_name_H-M   'P 1'
#
loop_
_entity.id
_entity.type
_entity.pdbx_description
1 polymer ?
#
loop_
_entity_poly.entity_id
_entity_poly.type
_entity_poly.pdbx_seq_one_letter_code
_entity_poly.pdbx_strand_id
1 'polypeptide(L)'
;MGIFALILLASSSGLARELANYAADMREDLTEKILPYWHDKTLDRTNGGYVLADDVQNQRSATEKQIVTQSRLIWTFSRVHLKGFGDENHSYLKAA
;
A
#
# COMPACT_ATOMS: atom_id res chain seq x y z
N MET A 1 -37.52 -10.02 -26.54
CA MET A 1 -36.05 -9.84 -26.55
C MET A 1 -35.53 -8.66 -25.73
N GLY A 2 -36.30 -7.58 -25.49
CA GLY A 2 -35.79 -6.38 -24.80
C GLY A 2 -35.61 -6.47 -23.27
N ILE A 3 -36.50 -7.16 -22.55
CA ILE A 3 -36.50 -7.19 -21.07
C ILE A 3 -35.32 -8.02 -20.51
N PHE A 4 -35.00 -9.16 -21.14
CA PHE A 4 -33.88 -10.01 -20.72
C PHE A 4 -32.52 -9.32 -20.89
N ALA A 5 -32.35 -8.55 -21.97
CA ALA A 5 -31.13 -7.76 -22.19
C ALA A 5 -30.99 -6.63 -21.17
N LEU A 6 -32.08 -5.96 -20.80
CA LEU A 6 -32.09 -4.90 -19.77
C LEU A 6 -31.71 -5.43 -18.38
N ILE A 7 -32.20 -6.62 -18.00
CA ILE A 7 -31.87 -7.25 -16.72
C ILE A 7 -30.40 -7.67 -16.68
N LEU A 8 -29.86 -8.24 -17.76
CA LEU A 8 -28.44 -8.60 -17.85
C LEU A 8 -27.52 -7.37 -17.75
N LEU A 9 -27.86 -6.28 -18.44
CA LEU A 9 -27.13 -5.01 -18.38
C LEU A 9 -27.18 -4.37 -16.99
N ALA A 10 -28.34 -4.37 -16.34
CA ALA A 10 -28.50 -3.84 -14.98
C ALA A 10 -27.66 -4.61 -13.94
N SER A 11 -27.65 -5.95 -13.99
CA SER A 11 -26.84 -6.77 -13.09
C SER A 11 -25.33 -6.55 -13.29
N SER A 12 -24.88 -6.36 -14.53
CA SER A 12 -23.47 -6.03 -14.82
C SER A 12 -23.05 -4.66 -14.26
N SER A 13 -23.97 -3.68 -14.26
CA SER A 13 -23.73 -2.36 -13.68
C SER A 13 -23.65 -2.38 -12.15
N GLY A 14 -24.42 -3.28 -11.50
CA GLY A 14 -24.36 -3.50 -10.06
C GLY A 14 -23.04 -4.10 -9.61
N LEU A 15 -22.59 -5.19 -10.26
CA LEU A 15 -21.29 -5.80 -9.97
C LEU A 15 -20.13 -4.83 -10.24
N ALA A 16 -20.17 -4.09 -11.35
CA ALA A 16 -19.16 -3.08 -11.66
C ALA A 16 -19.09 -1.98 -10.59
N ARG A 17 -20.24 -1.56 -10.05
CA ARG A 17 -20.30 -0.60 -8.93
C ARG A 17 -19.68 -1.17 -7.67
N GLU A 18 -20.00 -2.42 -7.33
CA GLU A 18 -19.47 -3.08 -6.14
C GLU A 18 -17.94 -3.22 -6.21
N LEU A 19 -17.41 -3.68 -7.35
CA LEU A 19 -15.96 -3.76 -7.59
C LEU A 19 -15.28 -2.38 -7.55
N ALA A 20 -15.94 -1.34 -8.05
CA ALA A 20 -15.43 0.03 -7.97
C ALA A 20 -15.37 0.53 -6.51
N ASN A 21 -16.34 0.17 -5.67
CA ASN A 21 -16.32 0.49 -4.25
C ASN A 21 -15.17 -0.24 -3.55
N TYR A 22 -15.01 -1.56 -3.75
CA TYR A 22 -13.87 -2.29 -3.19
C TYR A 22 -12.52 -1.70 -3.64
N ALA A 23 -12.39 -1.31 -4.91
CA ALA A 23 -11.17 -0.69 -5.41
C ALA A 23 -10.90 0.68 -4.75
N ALA A 24 -11.95 1.45 -4.44
CA ALA A 24 -11.83 2.70 -3.70
C ALA A 24 -11.39 2.45 -2.25
N ASP A 25 -12.03 1.50 -1.56
CA ASP A 25 -11.69 1.13 -0.18
C ASP A 25 -10.25 0.62 -0.07
N MET A 26 -9.82 -0.26 -0.99
CA MET A 26 -8.44 -0.74 -1.05
C MET A 26 -7.43 0.37 -1.33
N ARG A 27 -7.82 1.36 -2.15
CA ARG A 27 -6.96 2.53 -2.41
C ARG A 27 -6.81 3.37 -1.15
N GLU A 28 -7.91 3.64 -0.45
CA GLU A 28 -7.88 4.38 0.82
C GLU A 28 -7.03 3.65 1.86
N ASP A 29 -7.22 2.34 2.06
CA ASP A 29 -6.39 1.56 2.98
C ASP A 29 -4.90 1.61 2.61
N LEU A 30 -4.59 1.55 1.31
CA LEU A 30 -3.22 1.66 0.83
C LEU A 30 -2.62 3.03 1.14
N THR A 31 -3.33 4.12 0.85
CA THR A 31 -2.78 5.48 0.95
C THR A 31 -2.80 6.03 2.36
N GLU A 32 -3.84 5.74 3.14
CA GLU A 32 -4.05 6.37 4.44
C GLU A 32 -3.48 5.53 5.60
N LYS A 33 -3.25 4.22 5.39
CA LYS A 33 -2.83 3.31 6.47
C LYS A 33 -1.53 2.60 6.15
N ILE A 34 -1.48 1.87 5.04
CA ILE A 34 -0.38 0.94 4.77
C ILE A 34 0.90 1.71 4.41
N LEU A 35 0.88 2.55 3.38
CA LEU A 35 2.09 3.24 2.94
C LEU A 35 2.67 4.18 4.01
N PRO A 36 1.87 4.99 4.74
CA PRO A 36 2.38 5.80 5.85
C PRO A 36 3.03 4.96 6.95
N TYR A 37 2.41 3.83 7.34
CA TYR A 37 2.99 2.93 8.34
C TYR A 37 4.39 2.46 7.94
N TRP A 38 4.56 1.95 6.71
CA TRP A 38 5.85 1.46 6.25
C TRP A 38 6.89 2.58 6.16
N HIS A 39 6.50 3.76 5.66
CA HIS A 39 7.39 4.92 5.58
C HIS A 39 7.84 5.41 6.95
N ASP A 40 6.92 5.52 7.91
CA ASP A 40 7.18 6.18 9.20
C ASP A 40 7.77 5.25 10.24
N LYS A 41 7.39 3.97 10.21
CA LYS A 41 7.78 3.01 11.26
C LYS A 41 8.97 2.16 10.90
N THR A 42 9.25 1.97 9.61
CA THR A 42 10.28 1.00 9.20
C THR A 42 11.53 1.67 8.64
N LEU A 43 11.46 2.90 8.15
CA LEU A 43 12.62 3.56 7.56
C LEU A 43 13.68 3.90 8.62
N ASP A 44 14.87 3.32 8.47
CA ASP A 44 16.03 3.65 9.31
C ASP A 44 16.74 4.89 8.74
N ARG A 45 16.42 6.05 9.31
CA ARG A 45 16.98 7.34 8.89
C ARG A 45 18.44 7.55 9.35
N THR A 46 18.94 6.71 10.25
CA THR A 46 20.30 6.82 10.80
C THR A 46 21.28 6.02 9.95
N ASN A 47 20.95 4.77 9.61
CA ASN A 47 21.86 3.87 8.89
C ASN A 47 21.37 3.46 7.49
N GLY A 48 20.22 3.97 7.04
CA GLY A 48 19.60 3.63 5.76
C GLY A 48 18.91 2.26 5.76
N GLY A 49 18.06 2.03 4.76
CA GLY A 49 17.25 0.81 4.65
C GLY A 49 16.09 0.78 5.65
N TYR A 50 15.59 -0.42 5.93
CA TYR A 50 14.38 -0.60 6.75
C TYR A 50 14.58 -1.63 7.85
N VAL A 51 13.92 -1.39 8.98
CA VAL A 51 13.99 -2.20 10.18
C VAL A 51 12.56 -2.54 10.61
N LEU A 52 12.32 -3.83 10.84
CA LEU A 52 11.01 -4.35 11.24
C LEU A 52 11.01 -4.64 12.73
N ALA A 53 10.27 -3.86 13.52
CA ALA A 53 10.02 -4.19 14.92
C ALA A 53 9.02 -5.37 14.99
N ASP A 54 9.53 -6.59 14.79
CA ASP A 54 8.72 -7.81 14.65
C ASP A 54 8.21 -8.40 15.96
N ASP A 55 8.45 -7.75 17.09
CA ASP A 55 8.13 -8.33 18.39
C ASP A 55 6.98 -7.58 19.09
N VAL A 56 5.78 -8.14 18.93
CA VAL A 56 4.54 -7.73 19.60
C VAL A 56 4.63 -7.95 21.12
N GLN A 57 5.55 -8.80 21.60
CA GLN A 57 5.68 -9.19 23.01
C GLN A 57 6.85 -8.52 23.74
N ASN A 58 7.90 -8.14 23.05
CA ASN A 58 9.10 -7.55 23.63
C ASN A 58 9.51 -6.37 22.77
N GLN A 59 9.48 -5.16 23.34
CA GLN A 59 9.88 -3.89 22.71
C GLN A 59 11.39 -3.82 22.40
N ARG A 60 12.00 -4.90 21.93
CA ARG A 60 13.36 -4.86 21.40
C ARG A 60 13.34 -4.01 20.15
N SER A 61 14.16 -2.96 20.19
CA SER A 61 14.52 -2.23 18.98
C SER A 61 15.01 -3.25 17.97
N ALA A 62 14.31 -3.38 16.86
CA ALA A 62 14.79 -4.24 15.79
C ALA A 62 16.12 -3.68 15.27
N THR A 63 17.08 -4.58 15.06
CA THR A 63 18.44 -4.21 14.64
C THR A 63 18.84 -4.90 13.34
N GLU A 64 18.13 -5.96 12.97
CA GLU A 64 18.42 -6.73 11.78
C GLU A 64 17.74 -6.17 10.52
N LYS A 65 18.40 -6.37 9.38
CA LYS A 65 17.91 -5.98 8.06
C LYS A 65 17.84 -7.20 7.15
N GLN A 66 16.62 -7.70 6.97
CA GLN A 66 16.36 -8.85 6.11
C GLN A 66 16.41 -8.43 4.64
N ILE A 67 17.34 -9.00 3.86
CA ILE A 67 17.63 -8.58 2.48
C ILE A 67 16.41 -8.65 1.54
N VAL A 68 15.55 -9.64 1.74
CA VAL A 68 14.31 -9.80 0.97
C VAL A 68 13.34 -8.66 1.28
N THR A 69 13.20 -8.30 2.57
CA THR A 69 12.38 -7.16 2.99
C THR A 69 12.92 -5.85 2.42
N GLN A 70 14.24 -5.63 2.47
CA GLN A 70 14.86 -4.45 1.86
C GLN A 70 14.47 -4.31 0.39
N SER A 71 14.64 -5.40 -0.37
CA SER A 71 14.36 -5.42 -1.80
C SER A 71 12.87 -5.16 -2.10
N ARG A 72 11.96 -5.73 -1.30
CA ARG A 72 10.51 -5.54 -1.47
C ARG A 72 10.09 -4.10 -1.20
N LEU A 73 10.67 -3.44 -0.19
CA LEU A 73 10.34 -2.07 0.15
C LEU A 73 10.90 -1.08 -0.86
N ILE A 74 12.14 -1.28 -1.35
CA ILE A 74 12.70 -0.50 -2.48
C ILE A 74 11.78 -0.60 -3.69
N TRP A 75 11.37 -1.82 -4.08
CA TRP A 75 10.46 -2.01 -5.20
C TRP A 75 9.10 -1.35 -4.97
N THR A 76 8.54 -1.48 -3.76
CA THR A 76 7.23 -0.93 -3.41
C THR A 76 7.26 0.59 -3.48
N PHE A 77 8.20 1.23 -2.79
CA PHE A 77 8.32 2.68 -2.76
C PHE A 77 8.62 3.27 -4.15
N SER A 78 9.46 2.61 -4.94
CA SER A 78 9.67 2.96 -6.35
C SER A 78 8.37 2.90 -7.15
N ARG A 79 7.61 1.81 -7.00
CA ARG A 79 6.36 1.58 -7.75
C ARG A 79 5.29 2.60 -7.41
N VAL A 80 5.11 2.92 -6.12
CA VAL A 80 4.07 3.86 -5.68
C VAL A 80 4.47 5.31 -5.96
N HIS A 81 5.76 5.64 -5.95
CA HIS A 81 6.25 6.92 -6.46
C HIS A 81 5.88 7.11 -7.94
N LEU A 82 6.18 6.12 -8.79
CA LEU A 82 5.80 6.15 -10.21
C LEU A 82 4.29 6.22 -10.46
N LYS A 83 3.48 5.84 -9.46
CA LYS A 83 2.02 5.94 -9.51
C LYS A 83 1.47 7.25 -8.94
N GLY A 84 2.33 8.12 -8.40
CA GLY A 84 1.95 9.42 -7.88
C GLY A 84 1.28 9.38 -6.50
N PHE A 85 1.57 8.36 -5.68
CA PHE A 85 1.00 8.26 -4.33
C PHE A 85 1.69 9.13 -3.28
N GLY A 86 2.86 9.70 -3.58
CA GLY A 86 3.62 10.51 -2.61
C GLY A 86 3.01 11.89 -2.39
N ASP A 87 3.23 12.42 -1.19
CA ASP A 87 2.83 13.77 -0.78
C ASP A 87 4.03 14.52 -0.15
N GLU A 88 3.79 15.69 0.42
CA GLU A 88 4.82 16.52 1.06
C GLU A 88 5.46 15.87 2.30
N ASN A 89 4.71 15.00 3.00
CA ASN A 89 5.13 14.30 4.22
C ASN A 89 5.74 12.92 3.90
N HIS A 90 5.26 12.25 2.84
CA HIS A 90 5.62 10.89 2.44
C HIS A 90 6.28 10.88 1.05
N SER A 91 7.55 11.28 1.02
CA SER A 91 8.36 11.24 -0.20
C SER A 91 8.85 9.81 -0.50
N TYR A 92 8.01 8.99 -1.14
CA TYR A 92 8.35 7.59 -1.46
C TYR A 92 9.59 7.42 -2.35
N LEU A 93 9.96 8.41 -3.17
CA LEU A 93 11.23 8.35 -3.92
C LEU A 93 12.45 8.40 -3.01
N LYS A 94 12.41 9.15 -1.91
CA LYS A 94 13.50 9.22 -0.93
C LYS A 94 13.56 7.98 -0.05
N ALA A 95 12.43 7.28 0.07
CA ALA A 95 12.33 6.04 0.83
C ALA A 95 12.73 4.81 0.01
N ALA A 96 12.86 4.92 -1.32
CA ALA A 96 13.36 3.86 -2.21
C ALA A 96 14.88 3.92 -2.34
#